data_AF-A0A1I8ABD0-F1
#
_entry.id   AF-A0A1I8ABD0-F1
#
_cell.length_a   1.000
_cell.length_b   1.000
_cell.length_c   1.000
_cell.angle_alpha   90.00
_cell.angle_beta   90.00
_cell.angle_gamma   90.00
#
_symmetry.space_group_name_H-M   'P 1'
#
loop_
_entity.id
_entity.type
_entity.pdbx_description
1 polymer ?
#
loop_
_entity_poly.entity_id
_entity_poly.type
_entity_poly.pdbx_seq_one_letter_code
_entity_poly.pdbx_strand_id
1 'polypeptide(L)'
;MRTILLVSCFLGLLLALPTESEQKLDAQMTDALFGLSLTALKESNGPVVVSPFSVAMALATVNEGAKEKTSQEITDVAFHGISKEKVASWFKSKLEYLKTDYSPLSVASAIYIQKTLNVLEGYITDVKENFLSSVDKVDFAGEPQIQRQKINSFVNETTQGHIPELLGAEHVSSDTRMIAVNALYMKSSFKDKFPKGSTAKKPFHNEDKSSKELDTMSGTHSGRFFENDDFAYGDMPFTDYGYNFFIVFHA
;
A
#
# COMPACT_ATOMS: atom_id res chain seq x y z
N MET A 1 52.78 36.01 -8.21
CA MET A 1 52.04 34.76 -8.50
C MET A 1 50.80 34.76 -7.63
N ARG A 2 49.61 34.91 -8.22
CA ARG A 2 48.33 35.04 -7.51
C ARG A 2 47.78 33.65 -7.21
N THR A 3 47.63 33.30 -5.94
CA THR A 3 47.01 32.04 -5.53
C THR A 3 45.49 32.21 -5.60
N ILE A 4 44.87 31.51 -6.56
CA ILE A 4 43.42 31.43 -6.73
C ILE A 4 42.89 30.45 -5.68
N LEU A 5 42.03 30.96 -4.78
CA LEU A 5 41.24 30.13 -3.86
C LEU A 5 40.08 29.52 -4.67
N LEU A 6 40.23 28.25 -5.06
CA LEU A 6 39.14 27.45 -5.62
C LEU A 6 38.26 26.97 -4.46
N VAL A 7 37.24 27.77 -4.13
CA VAL A 7 36.11 27.29 -3.30
C VAL A 7 35.29 26.38 -4.20
N SER A 8 35.61 25.09 -4.21
CA SER A 8 34.74 24.08 -4.82
C SER A 8 33.49 23.94 -3.95
N CYS A 9 32.46 24.70 -4.31
CA CYS A 9 31.11 24.49 -3.84
C CYS A 9 30.62 23.16 -4.43
N PHE A 10 30.96 22.04 -3.78
CA PHE A 10 30.25 20.78 -3.96
C PHE A 10 28.88 20.98 -3.31
N LEU A 11 27.97 21.62 -4.04
CA LEU A 11 26.54 21.49 -3.79
C LEU A 11 26.18 20.05 -4.17
N GLY A 12 26.52 19.13 -3.27
CA GLY A 12 26.17 17.74 -3.37
C GLY A 12 24.66 17.64 -3.33
N LEU A 13 24.06 17.34 -4.48
CA LEU A 13 22.82 16.59 -4.53
C LEU A 13 23.14 15.16 -4.07
N LEU A 14 23.57 15.02 -2.82
CA LEU A 14 23.56 13.75 -2.11
C LEU A 14 22.10 13.59 -1.71
N LEU A 15 21.39 12.62 -2.30
CA LEU A 15 20.23 12.05 -1.62
C LEU A 15 20.74 11.66 -0.24
N ALA A 16 20.39 12.45 0.78
CA ALA A 16 20.87 12.20 2.13
C ALA A 16 20.49 10.76 2.49
N LEU A 17 21.48 9.94 2.84
CA LEU A 17 21.20 8.60 3.30
C LEU A 17 20.26 8.71 4.50
N PRO A 18 19.22 7.87 4.59
CA PRO A 18 18.27 7.94 5.68
C PRO A 18 19.02 7.81 7.01
N THR A 19 18.67 8.68 7.95
CA THR A 19 19.21 8.69 9.31
C THR A 19 18.95 7.37 10.01
N GLU A 20 19.74 7.03 11.03
CA GLU A 20 19.52 5.83 11.84
C GLU A 20 18.10 5.79 12.44
N SER A 21 17.57 6.95 12.83
CA SER A 21 16.20 7.07 13.33
C SER A 21 15.14 6.79 12.26
N GLU A 22 15.36 7.21 11.02
CA GLU A 22 14.45 6.92 9.91
C GLU A 22 14.49 5.44 9.54
N GLN A 23 15.68 4.83 9.51
CA GLN A 23 15.83 3.39 9.27
C GLN A 23 15.14 2.56 10.36
N LYS A 24 15.25 2.97 11.63
CA LYS A 24 14.56 2.32 12.74
C LYS A 24 13.05 2.45 12.62
N LEU A 25 12.54 3.63 12.27
CA LEU A 25 11.10 3.83 12.06
C LEU A 25 10.60 3.00 10.87
N ASP A 26 11.35 2.92 9.78
CA ASP A 26 11.04 2.07 8.63
C ASP A 26 10.91 0.60 9.02
N ALA A 27 11.84 0.08 9.83
CA ALA A 27 11.78 -1.29 10.32
C ALA A 27 10.55 -1.52 11.20
N GLN A 28 10.25 -0.60 12.13
CA GLN A 28 9.06 -0.69 12.99
C GLN A 28 7.75 -0.63 12.19
N MET A 29 7.66 0.25 11.21
CA MET A 29 6.50 0.35 10.32
C MET A 29 6.36 -0.91 9.46
N THR A 30 7.46 -1.46 8.94
CA THR A 30 7.45 -2.71 8.16
C THR A 30 6.92 -3.87 9.00
N ASP A 31 7.36 -3.99 10.26
CA ASP A 31 6.87 -4.99 11.20
C ASP A 31 5.36 -4.83 11.49
N ALA A 32 4.90 -3.60 11.71
CA ALA A 32 3.47 -3.31 11.90
C ALA A 32 2.62 -3.66 10.67
N LEU A 33 3.09 -3.31 9.46
CA LEU A 33 2.41 -3.66 8.21
C LEU A 33 2.36 -5.18 7.98
N PHE A 34 3.43 -5.90 8.37
CA PHE A 34 3.43 -7.36 8.33
C PHE A 34 2.44 -7.95 9.36
N GLY A 35 2.36 -7.41 10.56
CA GLY A 35 1.33 -7.79 11.55
C GLY A 35 -0.10 -7.60 11.03
N LEU A 36 -0.36 -6.50 10.33
CA LEU A 36 -1.64 -6.24 9.67
C LEU A 36 -1.95 -7.25 8.56
N SER A 37 -0.97 -7.61 7.72
CA SER A 37 -1.20 -8.61 6.68
C SER A 37 -1.51 -9.98 7.29
N LEU A 38 -0.79 -10.41 8.33
CA LEU A 38 -1.09 -11.65 9.04
C LEU A 38 -2.50 -11.65 9.63
N THR A 39 -2.94 -10.52 10.19
CA THR A 39 -4.30 -10.38 10.74
C THR A 39 -5.35 -10.54 9.64
N ALA A 40 -5.16 -9.90 8.48
CA ALA A 40 -6.07 -10.03 7.35
C ALA A 40 -6.10 -11.44 6.76
N LEU A 41 -4.96 -12.15 6.77
CA LEU A 41 -4.83 -13.50 6.22
C LEU A 41 -5.49 -14.57 7.10
N LYS A 42 -5.52 -14.39 8.42
CA LYS A 42 -6.14 -15.34 9.37
C LYS A 42 -7.65 -15.52 9.18
N GLU A 43 -8.32 -14.52 8.63
CA GLU A 43 -9.78 -14.52 8.45
C GLU A 43 -10.23 -15.23 7.17
N SER A 44 -9.31 -15.78 6.36
CA SER A 44 -9.65 -16.41 5.09
C SER A 44 -9.36 -17.91 5.06
N ASN A 45 -10.27 -18.65 4.42
CA ASN A 45 -10.16 -20.08 4.14
C ASN A 45 -9.73 -20.37 2.68
N GLY A 46 -9.17 -19.39 1.98
CA GLY A 46 -8.78 -19.52 0.57
C GLY A 46 -7.73 -18.49 0.13
N PRO A 47 -7.39 -18.43 -1.18
CA PRO A 47 -6.40 -17.50 -1.69
C PRO A 47 -6.77 -16.04 -1.42
N VAL A 48 -5.87 -15.31 -0.77
CA VAL A 48 -6.06 -13.88 -0.44
C VAL A 48 -4.90 -13.08 -0.99
N VAL A 49 -5.24 -11.86 -1.43
CA VAL A 49 -4.28 -10.80 -1.70
C VAL A 49 -4.62 -9.63 -0.79
N VAL A 50 -3.63 -9.12 -0.07
CA VAL A 50 -3.78 -7.96 0.81
C VAL A 50 -2.69 -6.94 0.51
N SER A 51 -3.09 -5.66 0.48
CA SER A 51 -2.16 -4.53 0.52
C SER A 51 -2.15 -3.98 1.95
N PRO A 52 -1.20 -4.40 2.82
CA PRO A 52 -1.13 -3.88 4.18
C PRO A 52 -0.88 -2.38 4.19
N PHE A 53 -0.12 -1.86 3.20
CA PHE A 53 0.08 -0.42 3.01
C PHE A 53 -1.24 0.33 2.84
N SER A 54 -2.15 -0.18 2.00
CA SER A 54 -3.46 0.43 1.75
C SER A 54 -4.35 0.44 2.99
N VAL A 55 -4.42 -0.68 3.71
CA VAL A 55 -5.21 -0.81 4.96
C VAL A 55 -4.66 0.15 6.02
N ALA A 56 -3.35 0.16 6.22
CA ALA A 56 -2.69 1.04 7.17
C ALA A 56 -2.90 2.51 6.81
N MET A 57 -2.80 2.88 5.54
CA MET A 57 -3.00 4.28 5.11
C MET A 57 -4.45 4.74 5.36
N ALA A 58 -5.45 3.88 5.10
CA ALA A 58 -6.84 4.17 5.43
C ALA A 58 -7.03 4.36 6.95
N LEU A 59 -6.43 3.50 7.78
CA LEU A 59 -6.48 3.64 9.24
C LEU A 59 -5.73 4.87 9.74
N ALA A 60 -4.60 5.23 9.14
CA ALA A 60 -3.82 6.41 9.52
C ALA A 60 -4.58 7.70 9.23
N THR A 61 -5.25 7.80 8.08
CA THR A 61 -6.07 8.97 7.73
C THR A 61 -7.31 9.14 8.63
N VAL A 62 -7.88 8.02 9.10
CA VAL A 62 -8.90 8.04 10.17
C VAL A 62 -8.27 8.51 11.49
N ASN A 63 -7.10 7.97 11.84
CA ASN A 63 -6.39 8.28 13.09
C ASN A 63 -6.01 9.77 13.18
N GLU A 64 -5.73 10.43 12.06
CA GLU A 64 -5.42 11.85 11.99
C GLU A 64 -6.46 12.69 12.74
N GLY A 65 -7.75 12.36 12.56
CA GLY A 65 -8.88 13.01 13.23
C GLY A 65 -9.31 12.35 14.55
N ALA A 66 -8.85 11.12 14.82
CA ALA A 66 -9.16 10.43 16.06
C ALA A 66 -8.41 11.05 17.25
N LYS A 67 -8.99 10.90 18.44
CA LYS A 67 -8.44 11.40 19.70
C LYS A 67 -8.54 10.35 20.80
N GLU A 68 -7.71 10.54 21.83
CA GLU A 68 -7.74 9.77 23.07
C GLU A 68 -7.79 8.26 22.81
N LYS A 69 -8.77 7.56 23.41
CA LYS A 69 -8.90 6.11 23.34
C LYS A 69 -9.01 5.58 21.91
N THR A 70 -9.77 6.24 21.04
CA THR A 70 -9.90 5.80 19.64
C THR A 70 -8.58 5.89 18.89
N SER A 71 -7.82 6.98 19.12
CA SER A 71 -6.50 7.12 18.50
C SER A 71 -5.51 6.08 19.03
N GLN A 72 -5.55 5.83 20.34
CA GLN A 72 -4.72 4.83 21.00
C GLN A 72 -4.99 3.41 20.47
N GLU A 73 -6.26 3.00 20.36
CA GLU A 73 -6.63 1.68 19.84
C GLU A 73 -6.14 1.47 18.40
N ILE A 74 -6.26 2.50 17.54
CA ILE A 74 -5.74 2.43 16.16
C ILE A 74 -4.21 2.28 16.18
N THR A 75 -3.51 3.10 16.97
CA THR A 75 -2.06 3.06 17.08
C THR A 75 -1.54 1.71 17.62
N ASP A 76 -2.17 1.16 18.65
CA ASP A 76 -1.73 -0.08 19.28
C ASP A 76 -1.95 -1.27 18.34
N VAL A 77 -3.10 -1.35 17.68
CA VAL A 77 -3.45 -2.50 16.82
C VAL A 77 -2.79 -2.43 15.46
N ALA A 78 -2.84 -1.27 14.78
CA ALA A 78 -2.41 -1.17 13.39
C ALA A 78 -0.94 -0.73 13.23
N PHE A 79 -0.39 -0.09 14.26
CA PHE A 79 0.93 0.53 14.20
C PHE A 79 1.86 0.13 15.34
N HIS A 80 1.53 -0.94 16.09
CA HIS A 80 2.34 -1.48 17.19
C HIS A 80 2.78 -0.41 18.22
N GLY A 81 1.89 0.56 18.51
CA GLY A 81 2.17 1.62 19.47
C GLY A 81 2.99 2.81 18.93
N ILE A 82 3.31 2.84 17.63
CA ILE A 82 4.01 3.98 17.00
C ILE A 82 3.09 5.21 17.02
N SER A 83 3.58 6.33 17.54
CA SER A 83 2.78 7.54 17.69
C SER A 83 2.23 8.02 16.35
N LYS A 84 1.01 8.58 16.39
CA LYS A 84 0.29 9.08 15.21
C LYS A 84 1.14 10.02 14.35
N GLU A 85 1.92 10.90 14.98
CA GLU A 85 2.76 11.88 14.31
C GLU A 85 3.90 11.21 13.53
N LYS A 86 4.50 10.15 14.09
CA LYS A 86 5.53 9.37 13.41
C LYS A 86 4.93 8.57 12.24
N VAL A 87 3.75 7.99 12.42
CA VAL A 87 3.02 7.29 11.35
C VAL A 87 2.72 8.25 10.20
N ALA A 88 2.18 9.44 10.49
CA ALA A 88 1.88 10.47 9.49
C ALA A 88 3.14 10.94 8.74
N SER A 89 4.23 11.22 9.48
CA SER A 89 5.52 11.60 8.89
C SER A 89 6.10 10.48 8.01
N TRP A 90 5.93 9.22 8.40
CA TRP A 90 6.39 8.08 7.63
C TRP A 90 5.64 7.97 6.30
N PHE A 91 4.29 8.01 6.33
CA PHE A 91 3.48 7.99 5.12
C PHE A 91 3.80 9.15 4.19
N LYS A 92 3.99 10.36 4.72
CA LYS A 92 4.37 11.53 3.93
C LYS A 92 5.66 11.27 3.15
N SER A 93 6.70 10.80 3.83
CA SER A 93 7.99 10.48 3.21
C SER A 93 7.87 9.39 2.13
N LYS A 94 7.13 8.31 2.41
CA LYS A 94 6.93 7.23 1.43
C LYS A 94 6.15 7.70 0.21
N LEU A 95 5.08 8.46 0.41
CA LEU A 95 4.24 8.96 -0.67
C LEU A 95 4.95 9.99 -1.54
N GLU A 96 5.83 10.81 -0.97
CA GLU A 96 6.71 11.70 -1.74
C GLU A 96 7.66 10.93 -2.66
N TYR A 97 8.19 9.79 -2.21
CA TYR A 97 8.98 8.89 -3.07
C TYR A 97 8.14 8.25 -4.18
N LEU A 98 6.90 7.83 -3.85
CA LEU A 98 5.98 7.20 -4.81
C LEU A 98 5.48 8.15 -5.90
N LYS A 99 5.53 9.46 -5.70
CA LYS A 99 5.18 10.49 -6.70
C LYS A 99 6.15 10.58 -7.87
N THR A 100 7.31 9.93 -7.81
CA THR A 100 8.27 9.98 -8.90
C THR A 100 7.74 9.23 -10.13
N ASP A 101 7.99 9.75 -11.33
CA ASP A 101 7.56 9.15 -12.61
C ASP A 101 8.12 7.73 -12.86
N TYR A 102 9.00 7.25 -11.98
CA TYR A 102 9.64 5.94 -12.04
C TYR A 102 8.98 4.89 -11.13
N SER A 103 7.96 5.27 -10.34
CA SER A 103 7.25 4.33 -9.49
C SER A 103 6.29 3.48 -10.33
N PRO A 104 6.33 2.13 -10.24
CA PRO A 104 5.35 1.25 -10.87
C PRO A 104 4.00 1.25 -10.13
N LEU A 105 3.91 1.99 -9.02
CA LEU A 105 2.73 2.11 -8.17
C LEU A 105 1.94 3.38 -8.48
N SER A 106 0.64 3.20 -8.66
CA SER A 106 -0.35 4.26 -8.54
C SER A 106 -1.11 4.04 -7.24
N VAL A 107 -1.08 5.03 -6.36
CA VAL A 107 -1.82 5.02 -5.09
C VAL A 107 -2.72 6.24 -5.08
N ALA A 108 -4.00 6.03 -4.82
CA ALA A 108 -4.94 7.11 -4.56
C ALA A 108 -5.78 6.79 -3.34
N SER A 109 -6.13 7.84 -2.59
CA SER A 109 -6.91 7.70 -1.37
C SER A 109 -7.79 8.92 -1.19
N ALA A 110 -8.98 8.66 -0.68
CA ALA A 110 -10.00 9.67 -0.48
C ALA A 110 -10.85 9.33 0.73
N ILE A 111 -11.31 10.38 1.41
CA ILE A 111 -12.23 10.30 2.54
C ILE A 111 -13.50 11.01 2.13
N TYR A 112 -14.60 10.27 2.06
CA TYR A 112 -15.91 10.80 1.75
C TYR A 112 -16.69 10.97 3.05
N ILE A 113 -17.11 12.20 3.35
CA ILE A 113 -17.81 12.55 4.59
C ILE A 113 -19.19 13.10 4.26
N GLN A 114 -20.21 12.71 5.02
CA GLN A 114 -21.56 13.22 4.85
C GLN A 114 -21.58 14.75 4.96
N LYS A 115 -22.16 15.42 3.96
CA LYS A 115 -22.08 16.88 3.77
C LYS A 115 -22.60 17.73 4.93
N THR A 116 -23.50 17.17 5.74
CA THR A 116 -24.08 17.84 6.91
C THR A 116 -23.12 17.89 8.10
N LEU A 117 -22.01 17.14 8.06
CA LEU A 117 -20.99 17.18 9.10
C LEU A 117 -20.02 18.34 8.86
N ASN A 118 -19.66 19.02 9.95
CA ASN A 118 -18.61 20.02 9.95
C ASN A 118 -17.27 19.32 10.14
N VAL A 119 -16.36 19.53 9.19
CA VAL A 119 -15.02 18.95 9.21
C VAL A 119 -14.03 20.06 9.53
N LEU A 120 -13.13 19.81 10.48
CA LEU A 120 -12.13 20.79 10.89
C LEU A 120 -11.15 21.03 9.73
N GLU A 121 -10.85 22.29 9.44
CA GLU A 121 -9.91 22.64 8.36
C GLU A 121 -8.52 22.04 8.58
N GLY A 122 -8.05 22.00 9.83
CA GLY A 122 -6.78 21.36 10.20
C GLY A 122 -6.72 19.89 9.75
N TYR A 123 -7.78 19.11 10.01
CA TYR A 123 -7.86 17.72 9.58
C TYR A 123 -7.75 17.57 8.05
N ILE A 124 -8.43 18.45 7.28
CA ILE A 124 -8.38 18.42 5.82
C ILE A 124 -6.95 18.72 5.34
N THR A 125 -6.29 19.69 5.95
CA THR A 125 -4.89 20.04 5.65
C THR A 125 -3.95 18.89 5.97
N ASP A 126 -4.03 18.32 7.18
CA ASP A 126 -3.16 17.23 7.63
C ASP A 126 -3.32 15.98 6.76
N VAL A 127 -4.57 15.61 6.42
CA VAL A 127 -4.85 14.46 5.54
C VAL A 127 -4.24 14.66 4.15
N LYS A 128 -4.37 15.86 3.61
CA LYS A 128 -3.84 16.21 2.28
C LYS A 128 -2.31 16.23 2.28
N GLU A 129 -1.69 16.80 3.30
CA GLU A 129 -0.23 16.99 3.35
C GLU A 129 0.51 15.70 3.72
N ASN A 130 -0.03 14.92 4.67
CA ASN A 130 0.66 13.72 5.17
C ASN A 130 0.35 12.47 4.37
N PHE A 131 -0.83 12.39 3.75
CA PHE A 131 -1.29 11.16 3.07
C PHE A 131 -1.67 11.38 1.61
N LEU A 132 -1.49 12.58 1.06
CA LEU A 132 -1.88 12.93 -0.31
C LEU A 132 -3.34 12.56 -0.63
N SER A 133 -4.19 12.55 0.40
CA SER A 133 -5.57 12.09 0.30
C SER A 133 -6.51 13.27 0.25
N SER A 134 -7.61 13.16 -0.50
CA SER A 134 -8.66 14.18 -0.48
C SER A 134 -9.66 13.93 0.65
N VAL A 135 -10.34 15.01 1.08
CA VAL A 135 -11.51 14.94 1.95
C VAL A 135 -12.68 15.59 1.22
N ASP A 136 -13.63 14.76 0.79
CA ASP A 136 -14.78 15.16 -0.02
C ASP A 136 -16.07 15.14 0.80
N LYS A 137 -16.83 16.24 0.78
CA LYS A 137 -18.19 16.24 1.29
C LYS A 137 -19.16 15.68 0.25
N VAL A 138 -19.97 14.69 0.64
CA VAL A 138 -20.92 13.98 -0.23
C VAL A 138 -22.28 13.82 0.43
N ASP A 139 -23.34 13.54 -0.34
CA ASP A 139 -24.69 13.35 0.21
C ASP A 139 -25.09 11.87 0.31
N PHE A 140 -24.54 11.14 1.28
CA PHE A 140 -24.98 9.80 1.61
C PHE A 140 -26.44 9.76 2.07
N ALA A 141 -26.90 10.76 2.84
CA ALA A 141 -28.26 10.75 3.38
C ALA A 141 -29.34 10.91 2.31
N GLY A 142 -29.13 11.81 1.34
CA GLY A 142 -30.07 12.05 0.24
C GLY A 142 -29.86 11.12 -0.96
N GLU A 143 -28.60 10.78 -1.28
CA GLU A 143 -28.25 10.14 -2.55
C GLU A 143 -27.22 8.98 -2.39
N PRO A 144 -27.46 8.00 -1.48
CA PRO A 144 -26.44 7.01 -1.11
C PRO A 144 -25.92 6.20 -2.30
N GLN A 145 -26.78 5.82 -3.24
CA GLN A 145 -26.39 5.02 -4.40
C GLN A 145 -25.61 5.82 -5.45
N ILE A 146 -25.85 7.12 -5.57
CA ILE A 146 -25.05 8.00 -6.43
C ILE A 146 -23.64 8.15 -5.82
N GLN A 147 -23.56 8.35 -4.50
CA GLN A 147 -22.25 8.44 -3.83
C GLN A 147 -21.49 7.12 -3.89
N ARG A 148 -22.17 5.97 -3.76
CA ARG A 148 -21.58 4.64 -3.98
C ARG A 148 -20.95 4.52 -5.37
N GLN A 149 -21.69 4.89 -6.42
CA GLN A 149 -21.19 4.86 -7.79
C GLN A 149 -19.99 5.78 -7.98
N LYS A 150 -20.02 7.00 -7.40
CA LYS A 150 -18.89 7.93 -7.42
C LYS A 150 -17.62 7.29 -6.82
N ILE A 151 -17.75 6.62 -5.67
CA ILE A 151 -16.62 5.96 -5.00
C ILE A 151 -16.09 4.78 -5.83
N ASN A 152 -16.99 3.95 -6.40
CA ASN A 152 -16.58 2.86 -7.29
C ASN A 152 -15.86 3.38 -8.54
N SER A 153 -16.33 4.46 -9.16
CA SER A 153 -15.64 5.08 -10.30
C SER A 153 -14.24 5.56 -9.94
N PHE A 154 -14.07 6.21 -8.78
CA PHE A 154 -12.75 6.62 -8.29
C PHE A 154 -11.78 5.44 -8.14
N VAL A 155 -12.25 4.33 -7.56
CA VAL A 155 -11.45 3.11 -7.39
C VAL A 155 -11.14 2.47 -8.76
N ASN A 156 -12.14 2.38 -9.64
CA ASN A 156 -12.00 1.81 -10.97
C ASN A 156 -10.97 2.57 -11.82
N GLU A 157 -11.01 3.90 -11.82
CA GLU A 157 -10.04 4.75 -12.52
C GLU A 157 -8.63 4.59 -11.95
N THR A 158 -8.48 4.64 -10.61
CA THR A 158 -7.19 4.44 -9.94
C THR A 158 -6.60 3.07 -10.24
N THR A 159 -7.46 2.05 -10.29
CA THR A 159 -7.05 0.66 -10.52
C THR A 159 -7.01 0.26 -11.99
N GLN A 160 -7.07 1.23 -12.92
CA GLN A 160 -6.99 0.98 -14.36
C GLN A 160 -8.02 -0.06 -14.86
N GLY A 161 -9.22 -0.08 -14.26
CA GLY A 161 -10.28 -1.01 -14.63
C GLY A 161 -10.29 -2.35 -13.86
N HIS A 162 -9.30 -2.61 -13.01
CA HIS A 162 -9.17 -3.93 -12.35
C HIS A 162 -10.12 -4.13 -11.17
N ILE A 163 -10.57 -3.05 -10.53
CA ILE A 163 -11.57 -3.09 -9.45
C ILE A 163 -12.76 -2.20 -9.84
N PRO A 164 -13.67 -2.70 -10.69
CA PRO A 164 -14.79 -1.91 -11.20
C PRO A 164 -15.87 -1.63 -10.14
N GLU A 165 -16.03 -2.51 -9.17
CA GLU A 165 -17.01 -2.38 -8.09
C GLU A 165 -16.38 -2.84 -6.77
N LEU A 166 -16.02 -1.87 -5.93
CA LEU A 166 -15.52 -2.12 -4.57
C LEU A 166 -16.69 -2.25 -3.58
N LEU A 167 -17.65 -1.34 -3.68
CA LEU A 167 -18.81 -1.25 -2.80
C LEU A 167 -20.06 -1.71 -3.53
N GLY A 168 -20.59 -2.88 -3.14
CA GLY A 168 -21.94 -3.35 -3.48
C GLY A 168 -23.05 -2.46 -2.88
N ALA A 169 -24.29 -2.64 -3.36
CA ALA A 169 -25.43 -1.77 -3.03
C ALA A 169 -25.75 -1.69 -1.53
N GLU A 170 -25.47 -2.75 -0.79
CA GLU A 170 -25.69 -2.94 0.65
C GLU A 170 -24.66 -2.22 1.53
N HIS A 171 -23.49 -1.85 0.98
CA HIS A 171 -22.40 -1.25 1.75
C HIS A 171 -22.61 0.24 2.04
N VAL A 172 -23.51 0.90 1.31
CA VAL A 172 -23.76 2.35 1.44
C VAL A 172 -25.24 2.61 1.59
N SER A 173 -25.61 3.30 2.66
CA SER A 173 -26.98 3.63 3.04
C SER A 173 -27.12 5.11 3.42
N SER A 174 -28.36 5.57 3.62
CA SER A 174 -28.67 6.92 4.11
C SER A 174 -28.06 7.22 5.49
N ASP A 175 -27.72 6.18 6.25
CA ASP A 175 -27.08 6.30 7.57
C ASP A 175 -25.56 6.38 7.50
N THR A 176 -24.98 6.19 6.31
CA THR A 176 -23.52 6.32 6.11
C THR A 176 -23.08 7.75 6.42
N ARG A 177 -21.97 7.87 7.16
CA ARG A 177 -21.41 9.17 7.58
C ARG A 177 -20.00 9.42 7.05
N MET A 178 -19.21 8.36 6.89
CA MET A 178 -17.84 8.44 6.43
C MET A 178 -17.46 7.15 5.72
N ILE A 179 -16.75 7.26 4.60
CA ILE A 179 -16.06 6.16 3.93
C ILE A 179 -14.62 6.62 3.65
N ALA A 180 -13.64 5.92 4.19
CA ALA A 180 -12.24 6.08 3.81
C ALA A 180 -11.89 4.99 2.81
N VAL A 181 -11.40 5.37 1.63
CA VAL A 181 -11.00 4.44 0.58
C VAL A 181 -9.54 4.65 0.20
N ASN A 182 -8.81 3.56 0.08
CA ASN A 182 -7.49 3.52 -0.53
C ASN A 182 -7.53 2.54 -1.70
N ALA A 183 -7.02 2.98 -2.84
CA ALA A 183 -6.85 2.18 -4.03
C ALA A 183 -5.38 2.19 -4.44
N LEU A 184 -4.85 1.00 -4.69
CA LEU A 184 -3.47 0.78 -5.13
C LEU A 184 -3.49 -0.07 -6.39
N TYR A 185 -2.69 0.35 -7.36
CA TYR A 185 -2.43 -0.39 -8.58
C TYR A 185 -0.93 -0.47 -8.81
N MET A 186 -0.45 -1.66 -9.13
CA MET A 186 0.93 -1.89 -9.50
C MET A 186 0.98 -2.57 -10.85
N LYS A 187 1.85 -2.08 -11.73
CA LYS A 187 2.21 -2.83 -12.94
C LYS A 187 3.68 -2.67 -13.22
N SER A 188 4.38 -3.79 -13.25
CA SER A 188 5.81 -3.84 -13.52
C SER A 188 6.18 -5.09 -14.33
N SER A 189 7.32 -5.03 -15.02
CA SER A 189 7.93 -6.18 -15.69
C SER A 189 9.00 -6.79 -14.79
N PHE A 190 9.10 -8.12 -14.78
CA PHE A 190 10.30 -8.76 -14.24
C PHE A 190 11.53 -8.31 -15.02
N LYS A 191 12.65 -8.08 -14.30
CA LYS A 191 13.94 -7.73 -14.89
C LYS A 191 14.41 -8.84 -15.84
N ASP A 192 14.39 -10.07 -15.32
CA ASP A 192 14.59 -11.29 -16.11
C ASP A 192 13.19 -11.83 -16.48
N LYS A 193 12.80 -11.78 -17.75
CA LYS A 193 11.46 -12.21 -18.19
C LYS A 193 11.41 -13.72 -18.39
N PHE A 194 10.29 -14.33 -18.04
CA PHE A 194 10.00 -15.72 -18.41
C PHE A 194 9.93 -15.87 -19.93
N PRO A 195 10.63 -16.86 -20.54
CA PRO A 195 10.50 -17.14 -21.96
C PRO A 195 9.06 -17.59 -22.29
N LYS A 196 8.42 -16.93 -23.28
CA LYS A 196 7.01 -17.21 -23.64
C LYS A 196 6.76 -18.66 -24.02
N GLY A 197 7.73 -19.31 -24.68
CA GLY A 197 7.63 -20.72 -25.09
C GLY A 197 7.83 -21.73 -23.95
N SER A 198 8.17 -21.27 -22.74
CA SER A 198 8.43 -22.11 -21.57
C SER A 198 7.25 -22.16 -20.59
N THR A 199 6.14 -21.49 -20.91
CA THR A 199 4.87 -21.65 -20.20
C THR A 199 4.18 -22.91 -20.68
N ALA A 200 3.86 -23.82 -19.76
CA ALA A 200 3.15 -25.06 -20.06
C ALA A 200 2.13 -25.38 -18.97
N LYS A 201 1.10 -26.16 -19.32
CA LYS A 201 0.19 -26.75 -18.33
C LYS A 201 0.97 -27.71 -17.43
N LYS A 202 0.89 -27.49 -16.12
CA LYS A 202 1.42 -28.38 -15.10
C LYS A 202 0.40 -28.56 -13.97
N PRO A 203 0.43 -29.71 -13.28
CA PRO A 203 -0.41 -29.93 -12.12
C PRO A 203 -0.01 -29.00 -10.98
N PHE A 204 -1.00 -28.32 -10.40
CA PHE A 204 -0.91 -27.60 -9.14
C PHE A 204 -1.71 -28.35 -8.09
N HIS A 205 -1.04 -28.72 -6.99
CA HIS A 205 -1.64 -29.48 -5.90
C HIS A 205 -2.20 -28.51 -4.85
N ASN A 206 -3.52 -28.50 -4.69
CA ASN A 206 -4.19 -27.68 -3.69
C ASN A 206 -4.08 -28.32 -2.29
N GLU A 207 -4.35 -27.52 -1.26
CA GLU A 207 -4.35 -27.97 0.14
C GLU A 207 -5.35 -29.11 0.41
N ASP A 208 -6.50 -29.09 -0.27
CA ASP A 208 -7.53 -30.14 -0.20
C ASP A 208 -7.15 -31.44 -0.94
N LYS A 209 -5.89 -31.54 -1.40
CA LYS A 209 -5.31 -32.65 -2.19
C LYS A 209 -5.89 -32.79 -3.59
N SER A 210 -6.78 -31.89 -4.04
CA SER A 210 -7.17 -31.82 -5.44
C SER A 210 -6.00 -31.32 -6.29
N SER A 211 -6.03 -31.65 -7.59
CA SER A 211 -5.03 -31.16 -8.55
C SER A 211 -5.73 -30.43 -9.68
N LYS A 212 -5.13 -29.33 -10.12
CA LYS A 212 -5.60 -28.54 -11.26
C LYS A 212 -4.44 -28.24 -12.21
N GLU A 213 -4.66 -28.41 -13.50
CA GLU A 213 -3.70 -27.99 -14.53
C GLU A 213 -3.69 -26.46 -14.66
N LEU A 214 -2.55 -25.84 -14.37
CA LEU A 214 -2.35 -24.38 -14.46
C LEU A 214 -1.23 -24.05 -15.45
N ASP A 215 -1.36 -22.89 -16.12
CA ASP A 215 -0.26 -22.34 -16.92
C ASP A 215 0.89 -21.96 -15.98
N THR A 216 1.94 -22.76 -16.01
CA THR A 216 3.10 -22.60 -15.13
C THR A 216 4.25 -22.04 -15.93
N MET A 217 4.71 -20.85 -15.54
CA MET A 217 5.89 -20.21 -16.12
C MET A 217 7.16 -20.92 -15.65
N SER A 218 8.21 -20.92 -16.48
CA SER A 218 9.51 -21.46 -16.09
C SER A 218 10.65 -20.68 -16.73
N GLY A 219 11.76 -20.54 -16.01
CA GLY A 219 12.92 -19.76 -16.41
C GLY A 219 13.99 -19.72 -15.31
N THR A 220 15.18 -19.24 -15.66
CA THR A 220 16.25 -18.97 -14.70
C THR A 220 16.29 -17.47 -14.43
N HIS A 221 16.27 -17.09 -13.16
CA HIS A 221 16.22 -15.70 -12.72
C HIS A 221 17.34 -15.41 -11.73
N SER A 222 17.87 -14.19 -11.78
CA SER A 222 18.81 -13.70 -10.77
C SER A 222 18.04 -13.18 -9.56
N GLY A 223 18.43 -13.60 -8.36
CA GLY A 223 17.77 -13.18 -7.13
C GLY A 223 18.47 -13.73 -5.89
N ARG A 224 17.97 -13.35 -4.73
CA ARG A 224 18.31 -13.96 -3.46
C ARG A 224 17.54 -15.27 -3.34
N PHE A 225 18.23 -16.28 -2.82
CA PHE A 225 17.67 -17.60 -2.55
C PHE A 225 18.11 -18.04 -1.17
N PHE A 226 17.21 -18.66 -0.43
CA PHE A 226 17.47 -19.27 0.87
C PHE A 226 16.58 -20.49 1.03
N GLU A 227 17.10 -21.56 1.61
CA GLU A 227 16.34 -22.79 1.86
C GLU A 227 16.82 -23.43 3.18
N ASN A 228 15.86 -23.94 3.94
CA ASN A 228 16.09 -24.77 5.11
C ASN A 228 15.04 -25.90 5.15
N ASP A 229 15.03 -26.69 6.23
CA ASP A 229 14.11 -27.83 6.39
C ASP A 229 12.62 -27.44 6.45
N ASP A 230 12.30 -26.17 6.70
CA ASP A 230 10.92 -25.68 6.86
C ASP A 230 10.40 -24.98 5.59
N PHE A 231 11.25 -24.21 4.90
CA PHE A 231 10.85 -23.41 3.76
C PHE A 231 11.98 -23.10 2.77
N ALA A 232 11.57 -22.82 1.54
CA ALA A 232 12.38 -22.19 0.51
C ALA A 232 11.87 -20.77 0.22
N TYR A 233 12.80 -19.84 0.03
CA TYR A 233 12.58 -18.46 -0.32
C TYR A 233 13.32 -18.11 -1.60
N GLY A 234 12.66 -17.38 -2.48
CA GLY A 234 13.30 -16.75 -3.63
C GLY A 234 12.70 -15.38 -3.91
N ASP A 235 13.52 -14.45 -4.39
CA ASP A 235 13.03 -13.21 -4.97
C ASP A 235 13.41 -13.04 -6.45
N MET A 236 12.59 -12.25 -7.14
CA MET A 236 12.76 -11.89 -8.54
C MET A 236 12.59 -10.38 -8.65
N PRO A 237 13.64 -9.65 -9.07
CA PRO A 237 13.56 -8.20 -9.20
C PRO A 237 12.64 -7.81 -10.35
N PHE A 238 11.89 -6.73 -10.12
CA PHE A 238 11.22 -6.00 -11.17
C PHE A 238 12.22 -5.09 -11.92
N THR A 239 11.80 -4.54 -13.06
CA THR A 239 12.57 -3.53 -13.81
C THR A 239 12.70 -2.22 -13.03
N ASP A 240 11.73 -1.94 -12.17
CA ASP A 240 11.64 -0.75 -11.34
C ASP A 240 12.48 -0.94 -10.07
N TYR A 241 13.46 -0.06 -9.89
CA TYR A 241 14.43 -0.17 -8.79
C TYR A 241 13.73 -0.15 -7.43
N GLY A 242 14.13 -1.05 -6.53
CA GLY A 242 13.57 -1.18 -5.19
C GLY A 242 12.34 -2.08 -5.08
N TYR A 243 11.80 -2.59 -6.20
CA TYR A 243 10.67 -3.52 -6.20
C TYR A 243 11.12 -4.94 -6.53
N ASN A 244 10.71 -5.91 -5.71
CA ASN A 244 10.97 -7.33 -5.92
C ASN A 244 9.68 -8.11 -5.68
N PHE A 245 9.48 -9.16 -6.45
CA PHE A 245 8.50 -10.20 -6.15
C PHE A 245 9.20 -11.31 -5.40
N PHE A 246 8.75 -11.64 -4.20
CA PHE A 246 9.29 -12.77 -3.44
C PHE A 246 8.24 -13.86 -3.28
N ILE A 247 8.71 -15.10 -3.18
CA ILE A 247 7.88 -16.28 -2.97
C ILE A 247 8.50 -17.09 -1.85
N VAL A 248 7.63 -17.61 -0.97
CA VAL A 248 7.98 -18.56 0.07
C VAL A 248 7.18 -19.84 -0.20
N PHE A 249 7.87 -20.97 -0.21
CA PHE A 249 7.30 -22.29 -0.33
C PHE A 249 7.62 -23.08 0.93
N HIS A 250 6.66 -23.85 1.45
CA HIS A 250 6.98 -24.86 2.45
C HIS A 250 7.84 -25.95 1.79
N ALA A 251 8.93 -26.34 2.46
CA ALA A 251 9.83 -27.40 1.98
C ALA A 251 9.21 -28.80 2.10
#